data_AF-A0A935N9E7-F1
#
_entry.id   AF-A0A935N9E7-F1
#
_cell.length_a   1.000
_cell.length_b   1.000
_cell.length_c   1.000
_cell.angle_alpha   90.00
_cell.angle_beta   90.00
_cell.angle_gamma   90.00
#
_symmetry.space_group_name_H-M   'P 1'
#
loop_
_entity.id
_entity.type
_entity.pdbx_description
1 polymer ?
#
loop_
_entity_poly.entity_id
_entity_poly.type
_entity_poly.pdbx_seq_one_letter_code
_entity_poly.pdbx_strand_id
1 'polypeptide(L)' 'MPQIDIIRNRIIDKLLAISDEKYLLALARLVEKTSSGEATIKLTKEQKMMLEMSEEDIKHGRVVPQSVLDKADLEWLKEK' A
#
# COMPACT_ATOMS: atom_id res chain seq x y z
N MET A 1 -14.83 6.92 10.75
CA MET A 1 -14.03 5.78 10.25
C MET A 1 -14.83 4.49 10.47
N PRO A 2 -14.89 3.59 9.48
CA PRO A 2 -15.57 2.30 9.62
C PRO A 2 -15.00 1.50 10.80
N GLN A 3 -15.87 0.84 11.57
CA GLN A 3 -15.51 -0.02 12.72
C GLN A 3 -14.48 -1.10 12.35
N ILE A 4 -14.49 -1.54 11.09
CA ILE A 4 -13.56 -2.53 10.54
C ILE A 4 -12.12 -2.00 10.49
N ASP A 5 -11.91 -0.73 10.18
CA ASP A 5 -10.56 -0.16 10.07
C ASP A 5 -9.90 -0.02 11.45
N ILE A 6 -10.71 0.26 12.49
CA ILE A 6 -10.26 0.23 13.88
C ILE A 6 -9.79 -1.17 14.28
N ILE A 7 -10.51 -2.21 13.84
CA ILE A 7 -10.15 -3.61 14.13
C ILE A 7 -8.84 -3.97 13.41
N ARG A 8 -8.68 -3.58 12.14
CA ARG A 8 -7.46 -3.82 11.36
C ARG A 8 -6.23 -3.16 11.99
N ASN A 9 -6.34 -1.87 12.34
CA ASN A 9 -5.22 -1.13 12.93
C ASN A 9 -4.78 -1.76 14.27
N ARG A 10 -5.73 -2.15 15.12
CA ARG A 10 -5.44 -2.87 16.38
C ARG A 10 -4.75 -4.21 16.16
N ILE A 11 -5.04 -4.91 15.06
CA ILE A 11 -4.36 -6.16 14.70
C ILE A 11 -2.92 -5.87 14.25
N ILE A 12 -2.73 -4.85 13.41
CA ILE A 12 -1.40 -4.42 12.93
C ILE A 12 -0.50 -4.04 14.12
N ASP A 13 -1.00 -3.24 15.06
CA ASP A 13 -0.24 -2.83 16.25
C ASP A 13 0.22 -4.04 17.08
N LYS A 14 -0.66 -5.04 17.23
CA LYS A 14 -0.34 -6.28 17.93
C LYS A 14 0.68 -7.13 17.17
N LEU A 15 0.61 -7.16 15.84
CA LEU A 15 1.58 -7.87 15.01
C LEU A 15 2.98 -7.24 15.11
N LEU A 16 3.06 -5.91 15.09
CA LEU A 16 4.32 -5.18 15.23
C LEU A 16 4.97 -5.36 16.62
N ALA A 17 4.18 -5.66 17.65
CA ALA A 17 4.68 -5.87 19.01
C ALA A 17 5.21 -7.30 19.27
N ILE A 18 5.00 -8.25 18.35
CA ILE A 18 5.46 -9.64 18.52
C ILE A 18 6.92 -9.76 18.11
N SER A 19 7.77 -10.27 19.01
CA SER A 19 9.17 -10.60 18.71
C SER A 19 9.42 -12.09 18.42
N ASP A 20 8.43 -12.95 18.69
CA ASP A 20 8.58 -14.40 18.50
C ASP A 20 8.33 -14.82 17.05
N GLU A 21 9.37 -15.31 16.39
CA GLU A 21 9.35 -15.74 15.00
C GLU A 21 8.38 -16.90 14.74
N LYS A 22 8.33 -17.89 15.65
CA LYS A 22 7.46 -19.08 15.47
C LYS A 22 6.00 -18.70 15.55
N TYR A 23 5.67 -17.74 16.42
CA TYR A 23 4.33 -17.20 16.56
C TYR A 23 3.91 -16.41 15.32
N LEU A 24 4.80 -15.56 14.77
CA LEU A 24 4.56 -14.87 13.50
C LEU A 24 4.35 -15.85 12.34
N LEU A 25 5.16 -16.92 12.28
CA LEU A 25 5.05 -17.94 11.23
C LEU A 25 3.73 -18.71 11.32
N ALA A 26 3.25 -19.02 12.52
CA ALA A 26 1.96 -19.66 12.73
C ALA A 26 0.79 -18.76 12.32
N LEU A 27 0.88 -17.45 12.63
CA LEU A 27 -0.11 -16.46 12.23
C LEU A 27 -0.14 -16.25 10.70
N ALA A 28 1.01 -16.17 10.04
CA ALA A 28 1.10 -16.08 8.58
C ALA A 28 0.39 -17.26 7.91
N ARG A 29 0.71 -18.49 8.34
CA ARG A 29 0.09 -19.72 7.82
C ARG A 29 -1.42 -19.77 8.06
N LEU A 30 -1.90 -19.22 9.18
CA LEU A 30 -3.33 -19.15 9.48
C LEU A 30 -4.04 -18.21 8.49
N VAL A 31 -3.49 -17.03 8.26
CA VAL A 31 -4.05 -16.02 7.35
C VAL A 31 -4.05 -16.53 5.90
N GLU A 32 -2.96 -17.16 5.45
CA GLU A 32 -2.84 -17.77 4.12
C GLU A 32 -3.85 -18.91 3.89
N LYS A 33 -4.14 -19.73 4.91
CA LYS A 33 -5.17 -20.78 4.79
C LYS A 33 -6.59 -20.21 4.71
N THR A 34 -6.84 -19.08 5.36
CA THR A 34 -8.15 -18.42 5.33
C THR A 34 -8.45 -17.68 4.01
N SER A 35 -7.45 -17.42 3.17
CA SER A 35 -7.62 -16.74 1.87
C SER A 35 -8.00 -17.68 0.72
N SER A 36 -8.60 -18.84 0.99
CA SER A 36 -9.06 -19.81 -0.03
C SER A 36 -10.29 -19.35 -0.84
N GLY A 37 -10.75 -18.11 -0.65
CA GLY A 37 -11.54 -17.39 -1.64
C GLY A 37 -10.73 -16.20 -2.13
N GLU A 38 -10.51 -16.12 -3.45
CA GLU A 38 -9.94 -14.95 -4.13
C GLU A 38 -10.72 -13.68 -3.75
N ALA A 39 -10.32 -13.06 -2.65
CA ALA A 39 -10.74 -11.71 -2.34
C ALA A 39 -9.91 -10.81 -3.27
N THR A 40 -10.37 -10.65 -4.51
CA THR A 40 -9.93 -9.56 -5.39
C THR A 40 -9.94 -8.29 -4.55
N ILE A 41 -8.74 -7.76 -4.25
CA ILE A 41 -8.58 -6.56 -3.45
C ILE A 41 -9.37 -5.45 -4.16
N LYS A 42 -10.48 -5.02 -3.54
CA LYS A 42 -11.30 -3.93 -4.09
C LYS A 42 -10.62 -2.62 -3.72
N LEU A 43 -10.23 -1.84 -4.73
CA LEU A 43 -9.74 -0.48 -4.55
C LEU A 43 -10.77 0.34 -3.78
N THR A 44 -10.30 1.17 -2.84
CA THR A 44 -11.16 2.14 -2.14
C THR A 44 -11.64 3.21 -3.12
N LYS A 45 -12.62 4.01 -2.69
CA LYS A 45 -13.16 5.11 -3.51
C LYS A 45 -12.06 6.13 -3.84
N GLU A 46 -11.21 6.43 -2.87
CA GLU A 46 -10.12 7.40 -2.97
C GLU A 46 -9.02 6.89 -3.93
N GLN A 47 -8.70 5.60 -3.88
CA GLN A 47 -7.74 5.00 -4.81
C GLN A 47 -8.25 5.02 -6.26
N LYS A 48 -9.54 4.77 -6.48
CA LYS A 48 -10.16 4.92 -7.81
C LYS A 48 -10.12 6.37 -8.29
N MET A 49 -10.44 7.31 -7.40
CA MET A 49 -10.36 8.75 -7.70
C MET A 49 -8.93 9.15 -8.13
N MET A 50 -7.89 8.66 -7.46
CA MET A 50 -6.51 8.95 -7.85
C MET A 50 -6.18 8.41 -9.26
N LEU A 51 -6.70 7.23 -9.61
CA LEU A 51 -6.53 6.68 -10.97
C LEU A 51 -7.27 7.53 -12.01
N GLU A 52 -8.50 7.96 -11.72
CA GLU A 52 -9.27 8.84 -12.61
C GLU A 52 -8.58 10.19 -12.83
N MET A 53 -8.01 10.77 -11.78
CA MET A 53 -7.18 11.98 -11.87
C MET A 53 -5.93 11.75 -12.72
N SER A 54 -5.27 10.60 -12.55
CA SER A 54 -4.09 10.23 -13.36
C SER A 54 -4.44 10.07 -14.84
N GLU A 55 -5.59 9.48 -15.17
CA GLU A 55 -6.06 9.41 -16.55
C GLU A 55 -6.31 10.79 -17.16
N GLU A 56 -6.83 11.73 -16.36
CA GLU A 56 -7.03 13.11 -16.78
C GLU A 56 -5.69 13.81 -17.06
N ASP A 57 -4.70 13.61 -16.20
CA ASP A 57 -3.36 14.16 -16.36
C ASP A 57 -2.68 13.64 -17.62
N ILE A 58 -2.83 12.34 -17.91
CA ILE A 58 -2.32 11.73 -19.16
C ILE A 58 -3.01 12.34 -20.39
N LYS A 59 -4.34 12.50 -20.37
CA LYS A 59 -5.09 13.09 -21.49
C LYS A 59 -4.68 14.53 -21.81
N HIS A 60 -4.33 15.31 -20.78
CA HIS A 60 -3.91 16.70 -20.93
C HIS A 60 -2.39 16.88 -21.02
N GLY A 61 -1.61 15.80 -21.10
CA GLY A 61 -0.15 15.85 -21.20
C GLY A 61 0.52 16.41 -19.96
N ARG A 62 -0.13 16.38 -18.79
CA ARG A 62 0.43 16.75 -17.48
C ARG A 62 1.29 15.61 -16.92
N VAL A 63 2.21 15.13 -17.73
CA VAL A 63 3.13 14.04 -17.41
C VAL A 63 4.56 14.55 -17.42
N VAL A 64 5.40 13.99 -16.57
CA VAL A 64 6.83 14.31 -16.55
C VAL A 64 7.63 13.13 -17.09
N PRO A 65 8.66 13.37 -17.93
CA PRO A 65 9.54 12.28 -18.36
C PRO A 65 10.28 11.67 -17.17
N GLN A 66 10.46 10.35 -17.20
CA GLN A 66 11.19 9.63 -16.16
C GLN A 66 12.60 10.19 -15.92
N SER A 67 13.30 10.62 -16.97
CA SER A 67 14.63 11.21 -16.86
C SER A 67 14.69 12.49 -16.02
N VAL A 68 13.57 13.22 -15.91
CA VAL A 68 13.46 14.40 -15.04
C VAL A 68 13.34 13.97 -13.58
N LEU A 69 12.57 12.92 -13.31
CA LEU A 69 12.45 12.33 -11.97
C LEU A 69 13.78 11.75 -11.51
N ASP A 70 14.45 10.97 -12.36
CA ASP A 70 15.74 10.35 -12.04
C ASP A 70 16.79 11.41 -11.66
N LYS A 71 16.78 12.56 -12.33
CA LYS A 71 17.68 13.67 -12.00
C LYS A 71 17.35 14.30 -10.65
N ALA A 72 16.07 14.53 -10.35
CA ALA A 72 15.63 15.08 -9.08
C ALA A 72 15.97 14.13 -7.92
N ASP A 73 15.80 12.82 -8.11
CA ASP A 73 16.15 11.80 -7.13
C ASP A 73 17.66 11.79 -6.85
N LEU A 74 18.49 11.90 -7.90
CA LEU A 74 19.95 12.00 -7.77
C LEU A 74 20.41 13.29 -7.08
N GLU A 75 19.71 14.39 -7.26
CA GLU A 75 19.97 15.65 -6.56
C GLU A 75 19.58 15.52 -5.08
N TRP A 76 18.40 14.96 -4.78
CA TRP A 76 17.96 14.69 -3.41
C TRP A 76 18.92 13.77 -2.64
N LEU A 77 19.45 12.74 -3.30
CA LEU A 77 20.46 11.85 -2.70
C LEU A 77 21.79 12.54 -2.36
N LYS A 78 22.13 13.64 -3.04
CA LYS A 78 23.38 14.40 -2.80
C LYS A 78 23.24 15.42 -1.68
N GLU A 79 22.02 15.81 -1.32
CA GLU A 79 21.74 16.72 -0.20
C GLU A 79 21.81 16.02 1.18
N LYS A 80 22.24 14.76 1.22
CA LYS A 80 22.33 13.92 2.42
C LYS A 80 23.77 13.45 2.67
#